data_AF-A0A4Y2JTU5-F1
#
_entry.id   AF-A0A4Y2JTU5-F1
#
_cell.length_a   1.000
_cell.length_b   1.000
_cell.length_c   1.000
_cell.angle_alpha   90.00
_cell.angle_beta   90.00
_cell.angle_gamma   90.00
#
_symmetry.space_group_name_H-M   'P 1'
#
loop_
_entity.id
_entity.type
_entity.pdbx_description
1 polymer ?
#
loop_
_entity_poly.entity_id
_entity_poly.type
_entity_poly.pdbx_seq_one_letter_code
_entity_poly.pdbx_strand_id
1 'polypeptide(L)'
;MIRLPTIYQGEDAVIEFLKCLINEEWFLRKIRDVKPMVFTEEDRKKFRAAVNCWVCEKPLKGDNVRDHDHLTGVYRGAAQNSCNLNFQIARHIPILMHNLKNYDSHLIMHDIAKFKERRINCIPQNTEKFI
;
A
#
# COMPACT_ATOMS: atom_id res chain seq x y z
N MET A 1 7.89 4.03 -14.42
CA MET A 1 7.35 3.33 -15.61
C MET A 1 5.97 2.81 -15.22
N ILE A 2 4.90 3.35 -15.80
CA ILE A 2 3.53 2.92 -15.51
C ILE A 2 3.33 1.59 -16.26
N ARG A 3 3.02 0.50 -15.53
CA ARG A 3 2.65 -0.76 -16.17
C ARG A 3 1.24 -0.63 -16.74
N LEU A 4 1.05 -1.08 -17.96
CA LEU A 4 -0.29 -1.19 -18.54
C LEU A 4 -1.11 -2.21 -17.75
N PRO A 5 -2.45 -2.03 -17.67
CA PRO A 5 -3.30 -3.00 -17.02
C PRO A 5 -3.23 -4.36 -17.74
N THR A 6 -3.15 -5.44 -16.96
CA THR A 6 -3.31 -6.80 -17.47
C THR A 6 -4.79 -7.08 -17.69
N ILE A 7 -5.16 -7.50 -18.90
CA ILE A 7 -6.52 -7.92 -19.24
C ILE A 7 -6.45 -9.41 -19.57
N TYR A 8 -7.30 -10.21 -18.94
CA TYR A 8 -7.35 -11.66 -19.14
C TYR A 8 -8.80 -12.14 -19.22
N GLN A 9 -9.08 -13.05 -20.15
CA GLN A 9 -10.36 -13.73 -20.33
C GLN A 9 -10.08 -15.20 -20.65
N GLY A 10 -10.60 -16.11 -19.82
CA GLY A 10 -10.36 -17.55 -19.93
C GLY A 10 -10.95 -18.31 -18.72
N GLU A 11 -10.99 -19.63 -18.81
CA GLU A 11 -11.53 -20.50 -17.74
C GLU A 11 -10.71 -20.45 -16.44
N ASP A 12 -9.42 -20.14 -16.56
CA ASP A 12 -8.43 -20.01 -15.48
C ASP A 12 -8.21 -18.56 -15.03
N ALA A 13 -9.17 -17.67 -15.30
CA ALA A 13 -9.05 -16.24 -14.96
C ALA A 13 -8.73 -15.99 -13.48
N VAL A 14 -9.27 -16.81 -12.56
CA VAL A 14 -8.97 -16.72 -11.13
C VAL A 14 -7.52 -17.11 -10.84
N ILE A 15 -7.00 -18.16 -11.49
CA ILE A 15 -5.60 -18.59 -11.33
C ILE A 15 -4.66 -17.50 -11.84
N GLU A 16 -4.93 -16.93 -13.02
CA GLU A 16 -4.12 -15.85 -13.58
C GLU A 16 -4.18 -14.58 -12.72
N PHE A 17 -5.35 -14.24 -12.17
CA PHE A 17 -5.49 -13.18 -11.18
C PHE A 17 -4.63 -13.43 -9.93
N LEU A 18 -4.68 -14.63 -9.35
CA LEU A 18 -3.88 -14.99 -8.18
C LEU A 18 -2.37 -14.95 -8.47
N LYS A 19 -1.94 -15.42 -9.65
CA LYS A 19 -0.55 -15.30 -10.11
C LYS A 19 -0.13 -13.84 -10.22
N CYS A 20 -0.98 -12.97 -10.77
CA CYS A 20 -0.72 -11.53 -10.83
C CYS A 20 -0.53 -10.94 -9.42
N LEU A 21 -1.40 -11.27 -8.46
CA LEU A 21 -1.26 -10.81 -7.08
C LEU A 21 0.05 -11.30 -6.43
N ILE A 22 0.40 -12.57 -6.62
CA ILE A 22 1.65 -13.15 -6.11
C ILE A 22 2.86 -12.44 -6.73
N ASN A 23 2.81 -12.12 -8.01
CA ASN A 23 3.86 -11.39 -8.71
C ASN A 23 4.02 -9.94 -8.23
N GLU A 24 3.09 -9.39 -7.45
CA GLU A 24 3.23 -8.07 -6.83
C GLU A 24 3.81 -8.14 -5.39
N GLU A 25 4.04 -9.35 -4.86
CA GLU A 25 4.59 -9.54 -3.51
C GLU A 25 5.99 -8.92 -3.33
N TRP A 26 6.82 -8.92 -4.38
CA TRP A 26 8.15 -8.30 -4.32
C TRP A 26 8.06 -6.80 -4.01
N PHE A 27 7.04 -6.12 -4.53
CA PHE A 27 6.81 -4.69 -4.31
C PHE A 27 6.34 -4.44 -2.88
N LEU A 28 5.48 -5.30 -2.33
CA LEU A 28 5.08 -5.25 -0.91
C LEU A 28 6.27 -5.42 0.04
N ARG A 29 7.27 -6.23 -0.32
CA ARG A 29 8.52 -6.33 0.47
C ARG A 29 9.29 -5.02 0.46
N LYS A 30 9.35 -4.33 -0.69
CA LYS A 30 10.02 -3.03 -0.83
C LYS A 30 9.33 -1.92 -0.03
N ILE A 31 7.99 -1.85 -0.07
CA ILE A 31 7.24 -0.85 0.71
C ILE A 31 7.34 -1.08 2.23
N ARG A 32 7.45 -2.35 2.66
CA ARG A 32 7.58 -2.69 4.08
C ARG A 32 8.96 -2.34 4.66
N ASP A 33 10.01 -2.32 3.83
CA ASP A 33 11.36 -1.93 4.21
C ASP A 33 11.50 -0.40 4.20
N VAL A 34 11.11 0.24 5.30
CA VAL A 34 11.20 1.70 5.44
C VAL A 34 12.66 2.14 5.50
N LYS A 35 13.11 2.88 4.48
CA LYS A 35 14.46 3.44 4.46
C LYS A 35 14.63 4.51 5.52
N PRO A 36 15.76 4.53 6.25
CA PRO A 36 16.09 5.63 7.15
C PRO A 36 16.06 6.97 6.41
N MET A 37 15.56 8.00 7.09
CA MET A 37 15.52 9.34 6.53
C MET A 37 16.94 9.88 6.28
N VAL A 38 17.20 10.27 5.04
CA VAL A 38 18.35 11.09 4.66
C VAL A 38 17.97 12.55 4.92
N PHE A 39 18.67 13.18 5.88
CA PHE A 39 18.34 14.54 6.33
C PHE A 39 19.61 15.40 6.38
N THR A 40 19.79 16.17 5.32
CA THR A 40 20.97 17.04 5.10
C THR A 40 20.87 18.36 5.87
N GLU A 41 21.95 19.13 5.91
CA GLU A 41 21.92 20.48 6.50
C GLU A 41 21.01 21.43 5.70
N GLU A 42 20.95 21.28 4.39
CA GLU A 42 20.01 21.99 3.52
C GLU A 42 18.56 21.64 3.90
N ASP A 43 18.26 20.37 4.18
CA ASP A 43 16.93 19.94 4.62
C ASP A 43 16.57 20.48 6.00
N ARG A 44 17.54 20.59 6.91
CA ARG A 44 17.34 21.28 8.20
C ARG A 44 16.96 22.75 8.02
N LYS A 45 17.63 23.46 7.10
CA LYS A 45 17.31 24.85 6.78
C LYS A 45 15.90 24.97 6.21
N LYS A 46 15.54 24.11 5.25
CA LYS A 46 14.19 24.06 4.67
C LYS A 46 13.11 23.77 5.73
N PHE A 47 13.35 22.79 6.59
CA PHE A 47 12.42 22.43 7.66
C PHE A 47 12.20 23.59 8.65
N ARG A 48 13.27 24.27 9.06
CA ARG A 48 13.20 25.43 9.97
C ARG A 48 12.52 26.64 9.34
N ALA A 49 12.70 26.84 8.04
CA ALA A 49 12.09 27.94 7.31
C ALA A 49 10.64 27.65 6.86
N ALA A 50 10.14 26.44 7.04
CA ALA A 50 8.82 26.06 6.59
C ALA A 50 7.72 26.75 7.41
N VAL A 51 6.83 27.47 6.72
CA VAL A 51 5.66 28.14 7.32
C VAL A 51 4.40 27.29 7.16
N ASN A 52 4.29 26.58 6.04
CA ASN A 52 3.12 25.79 5.67
C ASN A 52 3.47 24.29 5.59
N CYS A 53 2.48 23.46 5.86
CA CYS A 53 2.53 22.01 5.69
C CYS A 53 2.72 21.68 4.20
N TRP A 54 3.72 20.88 3.84
CA TRP A 54 3.94 20.53 2.43
C TRP A 54 2.85 19.62 1.84
N VAL A 55 2.06 18.94 2.69
CA VAL A 55 1.00 18.01 2.26
C VAL A 55 -0.33 18.75 2.04
N CYS A 56 -0.75 19.59 2.97
CA CYS A 56 -2.07 20.24 2.96
C CYS A 56 -2.02 21.75 2.76
N GLU A 57 -0.81 22.31 2.62
CA GLU A 57 -0.52 23.73 2.36
C GLU A 57 -1.00 24.73 3.42
N LYS A 58 -1.56 24.25 4.54
CA LYS A 58 -1.99 25.08 5.66
C LYS A 58 -0.83 25.43 6.61
N PRO A 59 -0.92 26.55 7.36
CA PRO A 59 0.10 26.94 8.32
C PRO A 59 0.46 25.84 9.32
N LEU A 60 1.77 25.72 9.61
CA LEU A 60 2.30 24.86 10.66
C LEU A 60 2.03 25.50 12.03
N LYS A 61 1.71 24.67 13.03
CA LYS A 61 1.28 25.11 14.37
C LYS A 61 2.27 24.72 15.48
N GLY A 62 3.56 24.62 15.17
CA GLY A 62 4.61 24.26 16.13
C GLY A 62 4.93 22.77 16.23
N ASP A 63 3.94 21.87 16.06
CA ASP A 63 4.15 20.42 16.07
C ASP A 63 4.42 19.85 14.67
N ASN A 64 5.38 20.45 13.94
CA ASN A 64 5.74 19.99 12.61
C ASN A 64 6.66 18.76 12.68
N VAL A 65 6.40 17.79 11.81
CA VAL A 65 7.17 16.55 11.68
C VAL A 65 7.90 16.54 10.34
N ARG A 66 8.98 15.76 10.28
CA ARG A 66 9.82 15.59 9.08
C ARG A 66 9.28 14.42 8.27
N ASP A 67 8.50 14.73 7.25
CA ASP A 67 8.03 13.70 6.32
C ASP A 67 9.16 13.32 5.36
N HIS A 68 9.28 12.01 5.08
CA HIS A 68 10.23 11.49 4.12
C HIS A 68 9.64 10.32 3.34
N ASP A 69 10.20 10.08 2.17
CA ASP A 69 9.85 8.94 1.35
C ASP A 69 10.38 7.64 1.98
N HIS A 70 9.48 6.71 2.32
CA HIS A 70 9.87 5.43 2.89
C HIS A 70 10.65 4.52 1.92
N LEU A 71 10.56 4.73 0.60
CA LEU A 71 11.26 3.93 -0.41
C LEU A 71 12.68 4.44 -0.68
N THR A 72 12.90 5.75 -0.61
CA THR A 72 14.19 6.37 -0.96
C THR A 72 14.91 6.98 0.24
N GLY A 73 14.21 7.19 1.36
CA GLY A 73 14.72 7.90 2.53
C GLY A 73 14.71 9.43 2.36
N VAL A 74 14.40 9.95 1.18
CA VAL A 74 14.54 11.38 0.88
C VAL A 74 13.50 12.21 1.64
N TYR A 75 13.97 13.25 2.33
CA TYR A 75 13.11 14.24 2.99
C TYR A 75 12.20 14.96 1.97
N ARG A 76 10.91 15.03 2.27
CA ARG A 76 9.91 15.68 1.40
C ARG A 76 9.51 17.07 1.88
N GLY A 77 9.35 17.24 3.18
CA GLY A 77 8.93 18.52 3.72
C GLY A 77 8.48 18.50 5.18
N ALA A 78 8.20 19.68 5.72
CA ALA A 78 7.63 19.84 7.04
C ALA A 78 6.12 19.63 6.96
N ALA A 79 5.59 18.66 7.72
CA ALA A 79 4.17 18.32 7.72
C ALA A 79 3.57 18.51 9.11
N GLN A 80 2.26 18.71 9.17
CA GLN A 80 1.51 18.50 10.41
C GLN A 80 1.52 17.00 10.74
N ASN A 81 1.54 16.64 12.03
CA ASN A 81 1.56 15.22 12.44
C ASN A 81 0.39 14.41 11.83
N SER A 82 -0.81 14.98 11.82
CA SER A 82 -2.00 14.34 11.21
C SER A 82 -1.83 14.12 9.70
N CYS A 83 -1.28 15.09 8.98
CA CYS A 83 -0.99 14.95 7.55
C CYS A 83 0.04 13.85 7.30
N ASN A 84 1.14 13.84 8.07
CA ASN A 84 2.19 12.81 7.95
C ASN A 84 1.65 11.40 8.22
N LEU A 85 0.79 11.22 9.23
CA LEU A 85 0.17 9.92 9.51
C LEU A 85 -0.75 9.47 8.38
N ASN A 86 -1.48 10.39 7.75
CA ASN A 86 -2.38 10.08 6.64
C ASN A 86 -1.66 9.94 5.29
N PHE A 87 -0.48 10.55 5.13
CA PHE A 87 0.33 10.51 3.91
C PHE A 87 1.29 9.31 3.87
N GLN A 88 0.91 8.20 4.50
CA GLN A 88 1.70 6.98 4.47
C GLN A 88 1.35 6.13 3.25
N ILE A 89 2.38 5.50 2.68
CA ILE A 89 2.19 4.51 1.62
C ILE A 89 1.47 3.28 2.22
N ALA A 90 0.38 2.87 1.58
CA ALA A 90 -0.34 1.66 1.97
C ALA A 90 0.60 0.44 1.90
N ARG A 91 0.67 -0.32 3.00
CA ARG A 91 1.49 -1.54 3.11
C ARG A 91 0.77 -2.80 2.62
N HIS A 92 -0.28 -2.61 1.83
CA HIS A 92 -1.11 -3.67 1.24
C HIS A 92 -1.49 -3.27 -0.19
N ILE A 93 -1.83 -4.26 -1.02
CA ILE A 93 -2.36 -4.04 -2.36
C ILE A 93 -3.87 -3.86 -2.23
N PRO A 94 -4.44 -2.71 -2.61
CA PRO A 94 -5.89 -2.56 -2.66
C PRO A 94 -6.44 -3.44 -3.80
N ILE A 95 -7.42 -4.28 -3.47
CA ILE A 95 -8.14 -5.11 -4.46
C ILE A 95 -9.56 -4.59 -4.53
N LEU A 96 -9.98 -4.18 -5.72
CA LEU A 96 -11.34 -3.71 -6.01
C LEU A 96 -12.06 -4.82 -6.76
N MET A 97 -13.19 -5.27 -6.23
CA MET A 97 -14.03 -6.28 -6.88
C MET A 97 -15.47 -5.77 -6.93
N HIS A 98 -16.10 -5.87 -8.11
CA HIS A 98 -17.47 -5.42 -8.31
C HIS A 98 -18.48 -6.23 -7.48
N ASN A 99 -18.21 -7.51 -7.21
CA ASN A 99 -19.11 -8.38 -6.45
C ASN A 99 -18.37 -9.52 -5.71
N LEU A 100 -17.59 -9.22 -4.68
CA LEU A 100 -16.90 -10.29 -3.93
C LEU A 100 -17.82 -11.05 -2.95
N LYS A 101 -19.09 -10.66 -2.80
CA LYS A 101 -19.98 -11.32 -1.83
C LYS A 101 -20.60 -12.58 -2.46
N ASN A 102 -20.75 -13.62 -1.63
CA ASN A 102 -21.39 -14.89 -2.01
C ASN A 102 -20.62 -15.62 -3.13
N TYR A 103 -21.25 -15.92 -4.26
CA TYR A 103 -20.75 -16.85 -5.29
C TYR A 103 -19.32 -16.57 -5.76
N ASP A 104 -19.00 -15.34 -6.14
CA ASP A 104 -17.72 -15.01 -6.77
C ASP A 104 -16.53 -15.24 -5.82
N SER A 105 -16.72 -15.09 -4.50
CA SER A 105 -15.69 -15.45 -3.52
C SER A 105 -15.36 -16.93 -3.50
N HIS A 106 -16.33 -17.82 -3.77
CA HIS A 106 -16.10 -19.26 -3.73
C HIS A 106 -15.14 -19.71 -4.84
N LEU A 107 -15.19 -19.07 -6.01
CA LEU A 107 -14.26 -19.33 -7.10
C LEU A 107 -12.81 -19.01 -6.68
N ILE A 108 -12.62 -17.87 -6.02
CA ILE A 108 -11.31 -17.44 -5.51
C ILE A 108 -10.83 -18.38 -4.40
N MET A 109 -11.71 -18.73 -3.45
CA MET A 109 -11.38 -19.62 -2.34
C MET A 109 -11.06 -21.05 -2.78
N HIS A 110 -11.70 -21.53 -3.84
CA HIS A 110 -11.38 -22.83 -4.43
C HIS A 110 -9.97 -22.84 -5.03
N ASP A 111 -9.64 -21.82 -5.83
CA ASP A 111 -8.36 -21.78 -6.53
C ASP A 111 -7.20 -21.37 -5.64
N ILE A 112 -7.42 -20.54 -4.62
CA ILE A 112 -6.38 -20.19 -3.65
C ILE A 112 -5.88 -21.43 -2.88
N ALA A 113 -6.76 -22.42 -2.64
CA ALA A 113 -6.40 -23.68 -1.99
C ALA A 113 -5.41 -24.53 -2.82
N LYS A 114 -5.28 -24.27 -4.13
CA LYS A 114 -4.26 -24.89 -4.99
C LYS A 114 -2.84 -24.40 -4.65
N PHE A 115 -2.70 -23.24 -4.02
CA PHE A 115 -1.42 -22.64 -3.62
C PHE A 115 -1.00 -23.09 -2.20
N LYS A 116 -0.89 -24.40 -1.99
CA LYS A 116 -0.71 -25.06 -0.67
C LYS A 116 0.51 -24.60 0.14
N GLU A 117 1.54 -24.06 -0.52
CA GLU A 117 2.77 -23.59 0.14
C GLU A 117 2.64 -22.21 0.79
N ARG A 118 1.50 -21.53 0.60
CA ARG A 118 1.27 -20.17 1.11
C ARG A 118 0.28 -20.19 2.26
N ARG A 119 0.66 -19.55 3.38
CA ARG A 119 -0.24 -19.35 4.52
C ARG A 119 -1.29 -18.30 4.16
N ILE A 120 -2.56 -18.70 4.20
CA ILE A 120 -3.70 -17.81 3.99
C ILE A 120 -4.34 -17.56 5.34
N ASN A 121 -4.44 -16.29 5.72
CA ASN A 121 -5.23 -15.87 6.88
C ASN A 121 -6.49 -15.20 6.33
N CYS A 122 -7.68 -15.66 6.75
CA CYS A 122 -8.96 -15.05 6.41
C CYS A 122 -9.70 -14.64 7.69
N ILE A 123 -10.62 -13.69 7.58
CA ILE A 123 -11.56 -13.32 8.64
C ILE A 123 -12.92 -13.85 8.19
N PRO A 124 -13.29 -15.10 8.54
CA PRO A 124 -14.53 -15.69 8.07
C PRO A 124 -15.74 -15.04 8.77
N GLN A 125 -16.84 -14.91 8.03
CA GLN A 125 -18.14 -14.52 8.60
C GLN A 125 -18.85 -15.73 9.22
N ASN A 126 -18.81 -16.89 8.54
CA ASN A 126 -19.31 -18.17 9.04
C ASN A 126 -18.58 -19.35 8.37
N THR A 127 -19.04 -20.58 8.56
CA THR A 127 -18.41 -21.80 8.02
C THR A 127 -18.40 -21.89 6.49
N GLU A 128 -19.26 -21.15 5.81
CA GLU A 128 -19.41 -21.16 4.35
C GLU A 128 -18.98 -19.83 3.70
N LYS A 129 -19.00 -18.74 4.48
CA LYS A 129 -18.71 -17.36 4.02
C LYS A 129 -17.40 -16.89 4.61
N PHE A 130 -16.37 -16.83 3.77
CA PHE A 130 -15.00 -16.51 4.16
C PHE A 130 -14.66 -15.00 4.09
N ILE A 131 -15.54 -14.18 3.52
CA ILE A 131 -15.39 -12.72 3.29
C ILE A 131 -16.74 -12.03 3.53
#